data_AF-A0A2W6CAR5-F1
#
_entry.id   AF-A0A2W6CAR5-F1
#
_cell.length_a   1.000
_cell.length_b   1.000
_cell.length_c   1.000
_cell.angle_alpha   90.00
_cell.angle_beta   90.00
_cell.angle_gamma   90.00
#
_symmetry.space_group_name_H-M   'P 1'
#
loop_
_entity.id
_entity.type
_entity.pdbx_description
1 polymer ?
#
loop_
_entity_poly.entity_id
_entity_poly.type
_entity_poly.pdbx_seq_one_letter_code
_entity_poly.pdbx_strand_id
1 'polypeptide(L)'
;MLNADPFAKGLVGLLGSTKWLPRFVAIPPPGGMHTTLTCELTNVAGASDGQVRNELEKSVAHSWAQHDLGWLSRQGWGARTASLLNFVWETYVSPDWPRRRALLERDVTYRAGLLAAYGWPRALQHMSRRSAWVGTDAIRFSNQTTPDLVVDDEGMLFVPVSVSSGSWLCQAPPARYALVYPARGLASGAPERPDGALERLIGTGRAAILYELERPATSSELAARLGQSLGTIGGHLAVLRNANLIIGTRVGRRVVYRRTETGDRLANQREACGG
;
A
#
# COMPACT_ATOMS: atom_id res chain seq x y z
N MET A 1 3.37 3.85 -24.50
CA MET A 1 2.62 2.61 -24.81
C MET A 1 1.20 2.63 -24.25
N LEU A 2 0.97 2.80 -22.95
CA LEU A 2 -0.38 2.85 -22.33
C LEU A 2 -1.35 3.85 -23.00
N ASN A 3 -0.88 5.06 -23.31
CA ASN A 3 -1.72 6.11 -23.92
C ASN A 3 -2.05 5.88 -25.40
N ALA A 4 -1.35 4.96 -26.07
CA ALA A 4 -1.50 4.71 -27.51
C ALA A 4 -2.41 3.51 -27.83
N ASP A 5 -2.62 2.58 -26.89
CA ASP A 5 -3.60 1.49 -27.05
C ASP A 5 -4.97 1.95 -26.53
N PRO A 6 -6.00 2.10 -27.39
CA PRO A 6 -7.34 2.50 -26.98
C PRO A 6 -7.93 1.59 -25.90
N PHE A 7 -7.63 0.28 -25.93
CA PHE A 7 -8.12 -0.66 -24.92
C PHE A 7 -7.48 -0.40 -23.56
N ALA A 8 -6.16 -0.23 -23.51
CA ALA A 8 -5.46 0.04 -22.26
C ALA A 8 -5.92 1.37 -21.65
N LYS A 9 -6.05 2.41 -22.49
CA LYS A 9 -6.55 3.72 -22.07
C LYS A 9 -7.99 3.64 -21.53
N GLY A 10 -8.88 2.97 -22.25
CA GLY A 10 -10.28 2.80 -21.85
C GLY A 10 -10.42 2.00 -20.55
N LEU A 11 -9.73 0.85 -20.46
CA LEU A 11 -9.77 -0.01 -19.27
C LEU A 11 -9.19 0.71 -18.04
N VAL A 12 -8.00 1.31 -18.15
CA VAL A 12 -7.39 2.04 -17.01
C VAL A 12 -8.25 3.23 -16.60
N GLY A 13 -8.79 3.97 -17.57
CA GLY A 13 -9.71 5.08 -17.30
C GLY A 13 -10.94 4.64 -16.51
N LEU A 14 -11.57 3.54 -16.92
CA LEU A 14 -12.75 3.00 -16.24
C LEU A 14 -12.43 2.47 -14.84
N LEU A 15 -11.36 1.68 -14.69
CA LEU A 15 -10.92 1.16 -13.38
C LEU A 15 -10.58 2.28 -12.39
N GLY A 16 -10.03 3.39 -12.88
CA GLY A 16 -9.71 4.56 -12.07
C GLY A 16 -10.92 5.41 -11.68
N SER A 17 -12.09 5.20 -12.28
CA SER A 17 -13.27 6.04 -12.07
C SER A 17 -14.55 5.29 -11.67
N THR A 18 -14.44 4.03 -11.26
CA THR A 18 -15.59 3.19 -10.89
C THR A 18 -15.58 2.76 -9.43
N LYS A 19 -16.78 2.60 -8.87
CA LYS A 19 -16.98 1.96 -7.55
C LYS A 19 -17.13 0.44 -7.64
N TRP A 20 -17.26 -0.10 -8.85
CA TRP A 20 -17.41 -1.52 -9.11
C TRP A 20 -16.24 -2.00 -9.96
N LEU A 21 -15.25 -2.65 -9.33
CA LEU A 21 -14.15 -3.25 -10.07
C LEU A 21 -14.65 -4.55 -10.75
N PRO A 22 -14.31 -4.79 -12.03
CA PRO A 22 -14.66 -6.03 -12.70
C PRO A 22 -14.12 -7.24 -11.95
N ARG A 23 -14.96 -8.26 -11.75
CA ARG A 23 -14.58 -9.44 -10.95
C ARG A 23 -13.46 -10.28 -11.57
N PHE A 24 -13.27 -10.20 -12.88
CA PHE A 24 -12.15 -10.86 -13.56
C PHE A 24 -10.80 -10.15 -13.34
N VAL A 25 -10.80 -8.96 -12.73
CA VAL A 25 -9.59 -8.21 -12.31
C VAL A 25 -9.46 -8.19 -10.80
N ALA A 26 -10.56 -7.98 -10.07
CA ALA A 26 -10.62 -8.01 -8.61
C ALA A 26 -10.92 -9.42 -8.08
N ILE A 27 -10.00 -10.35 -8.33
CA ILE A 27 -10.12 -11.76 -7.95
C ILE A 27 -9.63 -11.96 -6.51
N PRO A 28 -10.37 -12.68 -5.64
CA PRO A 28 -9.85 -13.12 -4.34
C PRO A 28 -8.67 -14.08 -4.53
N PRO A 29 -7.51 -13.86 -3.89
CA PRO A 29 -6.32 -14.68 -4.12
C PRO A 29 -6.56 -16.13 -3.65
N PRO A 30 -6.40 -17.15 -4.52
CA PRO A 30 -6.85 -18.51 -4.24
C PRO A 30 -5.95 -19.31 -3.29
N GLY A 31 -4.70 -18.87 -3.07
CA GLY A 31 -3.67 -19.64 -2.35
C GLY A 31 -3.04 -18.91 -1.15
N GLY A 32 -3.68 -17.86 -0.64
CA GLY A 32 -3.12 -17.04 0.44
C GLY A 32 -1.73 -16.50 0.09
N MET A 33 -0.75 -16.67 0.99
CA MET A 33 0.63 -16.20 0.81
C MET A 33 1.41 -16.89 -0.31
N HIS A 34 0.92 -18.03 -0.84
CA HIS A 34 1.55 -18.74 -1.96
C HIS A 34 1.02 -18.31 -3.32
N THR A 35 0.07 -17.37 -3.36
CA THR A 35 -0.47 -16.85 -4.61
C THR A 35 0.64 -16.15 -5.41
N THR A 36 0.76 -16.51 -6.69
CA THR A 36 1.72 -15.88 -7.61
C THR A 36 0.99 -15.03 -8.65
N LEU A 37 1.66 -13.99 -9.13
CA LEU A 37 1.13 -13.16 -10.21
C LEU A 37 0.76 -13.99 -11.44
N THR A 38 1.62 -14.94 -11.82
CA THR A 38 1.40 -15.80 -12.99
C THR A 38 0.09 -16.59 -12.90
N CYS A 39 -0.24 -17.12 -11.71
CA CYS A 39 -1.51 -17.80 -11.47
C CYS A 39 -2.69 -16.84 -11.62
N GLU A 40 -2.60 -15.64 -11.06
CA GLU A 40 -3.69 -14.65 -11.15
C GLU A 40 -3.89 -14.17 -12.60
N LEU A 41 -2.82 -13.88 -13.32
CA LEU A 41 -2.86 -13.50 -14.72
C LEU A 41 -3.45 -14.59 -15.62
N THR A 42 -3.27 -15.87 -15.27
CA THR A 42 -3.88 -16.99 -15.99
C THR A 42 -5.41 -16.96 -15.84
N ASN A 43 -5.92 -16.66 -14.63
CA ASN A 43 -7.36 -16.51 -14.40
C ASN A 43 -7.94 -15.29 -15.14
N VAL A 44 -7.22 -14.16 -15.14
CA VAL A 44 -7.60 -12.96 -15.91
C VAL A 44 -7.65 -13.27 -17.41
N ALA A 45 -6.63 -13.97 -17.92
CA ALA A 45 -6.53 -14.32 -19.34
C ALA A 45 -7.65 -15.26 -19.80
N GLY A 46 -8.11 -16.15 -18.91
CA GLY A 46 -9.17 -17.12 -19.19
C GLY A 46 -10.59 -16.53 -19.18
N ALA A 47 -10.78 -15.27 -18.81
CA ALA A 47 -12.10 -14.63 -18.84
C ALA A 47 -12.62 -14.51 -20.28
N SER A 48 -13.81 -15.06 -20.54
CA SER A 48 -14.45 -14.96 -21.86
C SER A 48 -14.88 -13.53 -22.17
N ASP A 49 -14.96 -13.18 -23.45
CA ASP A 49 -15.35 -11.83 -23.87
C ASP A 49 -16.75 -11.44 -23.36
N GLY A 50 -17.68 -12.39 -23.30
CA GLY A 50 -19.01 -12.16 -22.72
C GLY A 50 -18.95 -11.83 -21.22
N GLN A 51 -18.11 -12.52 -20.46
CA GLN A 51 -17.87 -12.22 -19.05
C GLN A 51 -17.22 -10.84 -18.88
N VAL A 52 -16.19 -10.55 -19.66
CA VAL A 52 -15.48 -9.25 -19.60
C VAL A 52 -16.44 -8.11 -19.93
N ARG A 53 -17.21 -8.20 -21.02
CA ARG A 53 -18.18 -7.15 -21.39
C ARG A 53 -19.22 -6.91 -20.30
N ASN A 54 -19.85 -7.97 -19.78
CA ASN A 54 -20.86 -7.85 -18.71
C ASN A 54 -20.28 -7.17 -17.45
N GLU A 55 -19.07 -7.54 -17.04
CA GLU A 55 -18.43 -6.92 -15.87
C GLU A 55 -18.00 -5.46 -16.12
N LEU A 56 -17.57 -5.13 -17.34
CA LEU A 56 -17.26 -3.75 -17.72
C LEU A 56 -18.52 -2.87 -17.80
N GLU A 57 -19.63 -3.39 -18.34
CA GLU A 57 -20.93 -2.68 -18.35
C GLU A 57 -21.41 -2.35 -16.94
N LYS A 58 -21.28 -3.30 -15.99
CA LYS A 58 -21.54 -3.02 -14.56
C LYS A 58 -20.61 -1.95 -14.01
N SER A 59 -19.33 -1.99 -14.38
CA SER A 59 -18.34 -1.01 -13.97
C SER A 59 -18.67 0.39 -14.49
N VAL A 60 -19.15 0.50 -15.74
CA VAL A 60 -19.63 1.75 -16.34
C VAL A 60 -20.84 2.28 -15.58
N ALA A 61 -21.82 1.42 -15.26
CA ALA A 61 -23.02 1.82 -14.51
C ALA A 61 -22.72 2.37 -13.10
N HIS A 62 -21.58 2.00 -12.51
CA HIS A 62 -21.13 2.45 -11.18
C HIS A 62 -19.98 3.47 -11.25
N SER A 63 -19.67 4.00 -12.44
CA SER A 63 -18.65 5.02 -12.66
C SER A 63 -19.19 6.42 -12.36
N TRP A 64 -18.32 7.28 -11.81
CA TRP A 64 -18.62 8.72 -11.67
C TRP A 64 -18.16 9.54 -12.89
N ALA A 65 -17.45 8.92 -13.83
CA ALA A 65 -17.11 9.50 -15.12
C ALA A 65 -17.89 8.80 -16.25
N GLN A 66 -18.11 9.51 -17.35
CA GLN A 66 -18.74 8.95 -18.55
C GLN A 66 -17.75 8.06 -19.30
N HIS A 67 -18.20 6.88 -19.70
CA HIS A 67 -17.42 5.92 -20.49
C HIS A 67 -18.30 5.31 -21.57
N ASP A 68 -17.78 5.26 -22.79
CA ASP A 68 -18.24 4.32 -23.80
C ASP A 68 -17.35 3.08 -23.78
N LEU A 69 -17.89 1.94 -24.24
CA LEU A 69 -17.12 0.70 -24.42
C LEU A 69 -16.71 0.50 -25.89
N GLY A 70 -16.64 1.57 -26.70
CA GLY A 70 -16.28 1.52 -28.12
C GLY A 70 -14.83 1.05 -28.37
N TRP A 71 -13.98 1.12 -27.35
CA TRP A 71 -12.62 0.58 -27.35
C TRP A 71 -12.56 -0.96 -27.26
N LEU A 72 -13.72 -1.64 -27.05
CA LEU A 72 -13.88 -3.09 -27.18
C LEU A 72 -14.03 -3.53 -28.65
N SER A 73 -13.12 -3.09 -29.52
CA SER A 73 -13.22 -3.25 -30.98
C SER A 73 -12.74 -4.60 -31.53
N ARG A 74 -12.04 -5.41 -30.72
CA ARG A 74 -11.51 -6.75 -31.06
C ARG A 74 -11.95 -7.77 -30.00
N GLN A 75 -11.72 -9.06 -30.20
CA GLN A 75 -11.95 -10.11 -29.19
C GLN A 75 -10.71 -10.38 -28.31
N GLY A 76 -10.85 -11.25 -27.32
CA GLY A 76 -9.76 -11.70 -26.44
C GLY A 76 -9.43 -10.72 -25.32
N TRP A 77 -10.43 -10.05 -24.75
CA TRP A 77 -10.21 -8.99 -23.75
C TRP A 77 -9.60 -9.49 -22.45
N GLY A 78 -9.86 -10.74 -22.05
CA GLY A 78 -9.20 -11.37 -20.90
C GLY A 78 -7.68 -11.39 -21.08
N ALA A 79 -7.21 -11.98 -22.18
CA ALA A 79 -5.77 -12.07 -22.50
C ALA A 79 -5.12 -10.68 -22.66
N ARG A 80 -5.81 -9.71 -23.25
CA ARG A 80 -5.33 -8.33 -23.35
C ARG A 80 -5.23 -7.65 -21.99
N THR A 81 -6.19 -7.88 -21.11
CA THR A 81 -6.15 -7.37 -19.72
C THR A 81 -4.99 -8.00 -18.95
N ALA A 82 -4.78 -9.31 -19.04
CA ALA A 82 -3.66 -9.99 -18.40
C ALA A 82 -2.31 -9.45 -18.91
N SER A 83 -2.18 -9.25 -20.22
CA SER A 83 -0.97 -8.66 -20.83
C SER A 83 -0.71 -7.24 -20.33
N LEU A 84 -1.77 -6.43 -20.20
CA LEU A 84 -1.68 -5.08 -19.66
C LEU A 84 -1.24 -5.07 -18.19
N LEU A 85 -1.86 -5.91 -17.35
CA LEU A 85 -1.50 -6.05 -15.94
C LEU A 85 -0.05 -6.53 -15.78
N ASN A 86 0.39 -7.49 -16.60
CA ASN A 86 1.77 -7.97 -16.60
C ASN A 86 2.75 -6.85 -17.00
N PHE A 87 2.41 -6.06 -18.03
CA PHE A 87 3.22 -4.90 -18.42
C PHE A 87 3.34 -3.89 -17.27
N VAL A 88 2.24 -3.59 -16.58
CA VAL A 88 2.25 -2.69 -15.42
C VAL A 88 3.09 -3.25 -14.29
N TRP A 89 2.98 -4.55 -14.02
CA TRP A 89 3.78 -5.23 -13.01
C TRP A 89 5.28 -5.10 -13.31
N GLU A 90 5.72 -5.56 -14.49
CA GLU A 90 7.13 -5.57 -14.86
C GLU A 90 7.73 -4.15 -14.87
N THR A 91 6.95 -3.18 -15.35
CA THR A 91 7.45 -1.81 -15.53
C THR A 91 7.46 -1.01 -14.21
N TYR A 92 6.43 -1.15 -13.37
CA TYR A 92 6.19 -0.23 -12.25
C TYR A 92 6.17 -0.87 -10.86
N VAL A 93 6.01 -2.19 -10.77
CA VAL A 93 5.88 -2.90 -9.48
C VAL A 93 7.08 -3.78 -9.18
N SER A 94 7.47 -4.63 -10.13
CA SER A 94 8.58 -5.59 -10.03
C SER A 94 9.89 -4.95 -9.52
N PRO A 95 10.33 -3.77 -10.02
CA PRO A 95 11.59 -3.16 -9.57
C PRO A 95 11.64 -2.83 -8.07
N ASP A 96 10.50 -2.55 -7.45
CA ASP A 96 10.37 -2.19 -6.04
C ASP A 96 9.64 -3.27 -5.22
N TRP A 97 9.38 -4.43 -5.82
CA TRP A 97 8.59 -5.49 -5.21
C TRP A 97 9.18 -6.03 -3.89
N PRO A 98 10.50 -6.27 -3.75
CA PRO A 98 11.06 -6.74 -2.47
C PRO A 98 10.76 -5.80 -1.29
N ARG A 99 10.83 -4.48 -1.53
CA ARG A 99 10.53 -3.46 -0.51
C ARG A 99 9.03 -3.43 -0.20
N ARG A 100 8.18 -3.45 -1.22
CA ARG A 100 6.71 -3.50 -1.06
C ARG A 100 6.29 -4.74 -0.31
N ARG A 101 6.78 -5.92 -0.71
CA ARG A 101 6.49 -7.21 -0.07
C ARG A 101 6.85 -7.19 1.42
N ALA A 102 8.05 -6.73 1.78
CA ALA A 102 8.45 -6.63 3.18
C ALA A 102 7.52 -5.70 4.01
N LEU A 103 7.00 -4.64 3.41
CA LEU A 103 6.02 -3.77 4.05
C LEU A 103 4.67 -4.49 4.25
N LEU A 104 4.19 -5.20 3.22
CA LEU A 104 2.94 -5.96 3.29
C LEU A 104 3.02 -7.09 4.32
N GLU A 105 4.12 -7.84 4.35
CA GLU A 105 4.38 -8.91 5.32
C GLU A 105 4.37 -8.39 6.77
N ARG A 106 5.00 -7.23 7.02
CA ARG A 106 4.97 -6.58 8.34
C ARG A 106 3.55 -6.19 8.77
N ASP A 107 2.70 -5.76 7.83
CA ASP A 107 1.30 -5.45 8.14
C ASP A 107 0.52 -6.71 8.52
N VAL A 108 0.69 -7.80 7.75
CA VAL A 108 0.08 -9.11 8.06
C VAL A 108 0.48 -9.58 9.45
N THR A 109 1.79 -9.58 9.78
CA THR A 109 2.27 -9.99 11.10
C THR A 109 1.72 -9.11 12.22
N TYR A 110 1.68 -7.78 12.01
CA TYR A 110 1.13 -6.84 12.99
C TYR A 110 -0.35 -7.14 13.29
N ARG A 111 -1.16 -7.36 12.25
CA ARG A 111 -2.59 -7.62 12.40
C ARG A 111 -2.89 -9.00 12.97
N ALA A 112 -2.10 -10.01 12.60
CA ALA A 112 -2.16 -11.33 13.24
C ALA A 112 -1.88 -11.24 14.75
N GLY A 113 -0.90 -10.43 15.15
CA GLY A 113 -0.62 -10.15 16.56
C GLY A 113 -1.77 -9.43 17.27
N LEU A 114 -2.39 -8.43 16.63
CA LEU A 114 -3.57 -7.75 17.19
C LEU A 114 -4.76 -8.71 17.35
N LEU A 115 -4.99 -9.59 16.37
CA LEU A 115 -6.05 -10.59 16.41
C LEU A 115 -5.82 -11.54 17.59
N ALA A 116 -4.62 -12.07 17.74
CA ALA A 116 -4.27 -13.00 18.81
C ALA A 116 -4.37 -12.36 20.22
N ALA A 117 -3.96 -11.09 20.36
CA ALA A 117 -3.91 -10.42 21.66
C ALA A 117 -5.22 -9.73 22.06
N TYR A 118 -6.01 -9.26 21.08
CA TYR A 118 -7.13 -8.34 21.32
C TYR A 118 -8.40 -8.66 20.49
N GLY A 119 -8.38 -9.70 19.66
CA GLY A 119 -9.52 -10.11 18.84
C GLY A 119 -9.79 -9.26 17.59
N TRP A 120 -10.84 -9.63 16.86
CA TRP A 120 -11.22 -9.05 15.57
C TRP A 120 -11.45 -7.54 15.58
N PRO A 121 -12.17 -6.95 16.56
CA PRO A 121 -12.40 -5.50 16.57
C PRO A 121 -11.10 -4.68 16.51
N ARG A 122 -10.06 -5.15 17.20
CA ARG A 122 -8.76 -4.48 17.21
C ARG A 122 -7.95 -4.76 15.94
N ALA A 123 -7.97 -6.00 15.44
CA ALA A 123 -7.24 -6.38 14.23
C ALA A 123 -7.69 -5.62 12.97
N LEU A 124 -8.98 -5.31 12.89
CA LEU A 124 -9.61 -4.61 11.75
C LEU A 124 -9.56 -3.09 11.87
N GLN A 125 -9.19 -2.58 13.05
CA GLN A 125 -9.15 -1.15 13.29
C GLN A 125 -8.20 -0.48 12.28
N HIS A 126 -8.68 0.62 11.67
CA HIS A 126 -7.93 1.42 10.71
C HIS A 126 -7.41 0.64 9.47
N MET A 127 -8.05 -0.46 9.06
CA MET A 127 -7.79 -1.05 7.73
C MET A 127 -8.18 -0.08 6.61
N SER A 128 -9.34 0.58 6.75
CA SER A 128 -9.77 1.68 5.90
C SER A 128 -10.47 2.74 6.75
N ARG A 129 -10.77 3.90 6.15
CA ARG A 129 -11.55 4.94 6.84
C ARG A 129 -12.97 4.49 7.23
N ARG A 130 -13.47 3.43 6.58
CA ARG A 130 -14.85 2.94 6.74
C ARG A 130 -14.91 1.57 7.41
N SER A 131 -13.78 0.88 7.52
CA SER A 131 -13.69 -0.45 8.12
C SER A 131 -13.98 -0.38 9.62
N ALA A 132 -15.00 -1.10 10.07
CA ALA A 132 -15.32 -1.26 11.48
C ALA A 132 -15.91 -2.64 11.73
N TRP A 133 -15.57 -3.22 12.88
CA TRP A 133 -16.38 -4.28 13.45
C TRP A 133 -17.69 -3.67 13.95
N VAL A 134 -18.82 -4.26 13.59
CA VAL A 134 -20.16 -3.77 13.94
C VAL A 134 -21.01 -4.92 14.47
N GLY A 135 -21.80 -4.64 15.50
CA GLY A 135 -22.59 -5.66 16.17
C GLY A 135 -21.71 -6.76 16.79
N THR A 136 -22.22 -8.00 16.70
CA THR A 136 -21.59 -9.19 17.29
C THR A 136 -20.56 -9.83 16.37
N ASP A 137 -20.79 -9.83 15.06
CA ASP A 137 -20.17 -10.76 14.12
C ASP A 137 -20.01 -10.18 12.70
N ALA A 138 -20.16 -8.87 12.51
CA ALA A 138 -20.15 -8.25 11.19
C ALA A 138 -19.00 -7.25 10.98
N ILE A 139 -18.54 -7.16 9.73
CA ILE A 139 -17.53 -6.19 9.28
C ILE A 139 -18.16 -5.23 8.28
N ARG A 140 -18.23 -3.95 8.64
CA ARG A 140 -18.57 -2.90 7.70
C ARG A 140 -17.30 -2.41 7.01
N PHE A 141 -17.19 -2.51 5.69
CA PHE A 141 -16.06 -1.98 4.91
C PHE A 141 -16.46 -0.89 3.90
N SER A 142 -17.77 -0.69 3.69
CA SER A 142 -18.31 0.36 2.81
C SER A 142 -19.57 0.98 3.41
N ASN A 143 -19.98 2.13 2.88
CA ASN A 143 -21.27 2.77 3.20
C ASN A 143 -22.25 2.65 2.02
N GLN A 144 -21.99 1.71 1.09
CA GLN A 144 -22.89 1.47 -0.02
C GLN A 144 -24.12 0.71 0.48
N THR A 145 -25.28 1.04 -0.06
CA THR A 145 -26.53 0.34 0.24
C THR A 145 -26.61 -0.92 -0.61
N THR A 146 -25.77 -1.91 -0.28
CA THR A 146 -25.78 -3.25 -0.89
C THR A 146 -26.24 -4.27 0.15
N PRO A 147 -26.86 -5.38 -0.26
CA PRO A 147 -27.17 -6.47 0.68
C PRO A 147 -25.91 -6.92 1.42
N ASP A 148 -26.08 -7.29 2.69
CA ASP A 148 -25.01 -7.90 3.47
C ASP A 148 -24.61 -9.24 2.85
N LEU A 149 -23.31 -9.53 2.92
CA LEU A 149 -22.72 -10.75 2.40
C LEU A 149 -22.38 -11.67 3.56
N VAL A 150 -22.83 -12.92 3.49
CA VAL A 150 -22.50 -13.94 4.48
C VAL A 150 -21.12 -14.49 4.14
N VAL A 151 -20.20 -14.39 5.10
CA VAL A 151 -18.92 -15.08 5.06
C VAL A 151 -19.15 -16.45 5.69
N ASP A 152 -18.94 -17.51 4.92
CA ASP A 152 -19.11 -18.89 5.38
C ASP A 152 -17.87 -19.39 6.14
N ASP A 153 -17.83 -20.70 6.41
CA ASP A 153 -16.75 -21.35 7.13
C ASP A 153 -15.39 -21.31 6.38
N GLU A 154 -15.38 -21.00 5.07
CA GLU A 154 -14.12 -20.75 4.33
C GLU A 154 -13.48 -19.40 4.73
N GLY A 155 -14.25 -18.53 5.37
CA GLY A 155 -13.80 -17.24 5.87
C GLY A 155 -13.58 -16.20 4.77
N MET A 156 -12.91 -15.11 5.14
CA MET A 156 -12.56 -14.01 4.23
C MET A 156 -11.07 -13.69 4.35
N LEU A 157 -10.44 -13.38 3.23
CA LEU A 157 -9.05 -12.96 3.18
C LEU A 157 -8.89 -11.46 3.44
N PHE A 158 -7.84 -11.10 4.16
CA PHE A 158 -7.44 -9.71 4.39
C PHE A 158 -6.15 -9.43 3.61
N VAL A 159 -6.25 -8.69 2.53
CA VAL A 159 -5.15 -8.49 1.57
C VAL A 159 -4.63 -7.05 1.66
N PRO A 160 -3.45 -6.83 2.27
CA PRO A 160 -2.86 -5.51 2.30
C PRO A 160 -2.32 -5.13 0.92
N VAL A 161 -2.45 -3.87 0.53
CA VAL A 161 -1.90 -3.30 -0.71
C VAL A 161 -0.97 -2.13 -0.44
N SER A 162 -0.03 -1.92 -1.36
CA SER A 162 0.99 -0.87 -1.21
C SER A 162 0.52 0.52 -1.68
N VAL A 163 -0.79 0.74 -1.80
CA VAL A 163 -1.36 2.05 -2.16
C VAL A 163 -1.70 2.85 -0.89
N SER A 164 -1.69 4.17 -1.00
CA SER A 164 -1.91 5.06 0.15
C SER A 164 -3.37 5.27 0.53
N SER A 165 -4.29 4.80 -0.28
CA SER A 165 -5.73 4.92 -0.03
C SER A 165 -6.51 4.00 -0.95
N GLY A 166 -7.77 3.77 -0.61
CA GLY A 166 -8.67 2.91 -1.37
C GLY A 166 -8.73 1.52 -0.74
N SER A 167 -9.94 1.03 -0.57
CA SER A 167 -10.23 -0.33 -0.13
C SER A 167 -11.37 -0.85 -0.98
N TRP A 168 -11.30 -2.11 -1.37
CA TRP A 168 -12.34 -2.75 -2.17
C TRP A 168 -12.54 -4.19 -1.71
N LEU A 169 -13.70 -4.74 -2.06
CA LEU A 169 -14.04 -6.12 -1.82
C LEU A 169 -13.86 -6.89 -3.14
N CYS A 170 -13.03 -7.93 -3.13
CA CYS A 170 -12.99 -8.93 -4.18
C CYS A 170 -14.03 -10.01 -3.88
N GLN A 171 -14.76 -10.45 -4.90
CA GLN A 171 -15.80 -11.46 -4.79
C GLN A 171 -15.68 -12.50 -5.90
N ALA A 172 -15.54 -13.77 -5.52
CA ALA A 172 -15.66 -14.90 -6.42
C ALA A 172 -16.72 -15.87 -5.85
N PRO A 173 -18.00 -15.71 -6.25
CA PRO A 173 -19.07 -16.59 -5.82
C PRO A 173 -18.74 -18.08 -6.10
N PRO A 174 -19.20 -19.02 -5.24
CA PRO A 174 -20.18 -18.80 -4.18
C PRO A 174 -19.64 -18.29 -2.83
N ALA A 175 -18.36 -18.45 -2.51
CA ALA A 175 -17.88 -18.32 -1.12
C ALA A 175 -16.69 -17.39 -0.89
N ARG A 176 -15.94 -17.01 -1.93
CA ARG A 176 -14.62 -16.38 -1.70
C ARG A 176 -14.72 -14.86 -1.67
N TYR A 177 -14.34 -14.33 -0.52
CA TYR A 177 -14.23 -12.89 -0.28
C TYR A 177 -12.80 -12.52 0.07
N ALA A 178 -12.37 -11.36 -0.41
CA ALA A 178 -11.16 -10.72 0.09
C ALA A 178 -11.37 -9.22 0.28
N LEU A 179 -11.11 -8.74 1.48
CA LEU A 179 -11.03 -7.31 1.76
C LEU A 179 -9.63 -6.82 1.42
N VAL A 180 -9.52 -6.01 0.38
CA VAL A 180 -8.28 -5.35 0.01
C VAL A 180 -8.20 -3.99 0.70
N TYR A 181 -7.08 -3.73 1.39
CA TYR A 181 -6.94 -2.52 2.20
C TYR A 181 -5.51 -1.96 2.18
N PRO A 182 -5.31 -0.63 2.35
CA PRO A 182 -3.99 -0.03 2.42
C PRO A 182 -3.18 -0.57 3.60
N ALA A 183 -1.98 -1.07 3.33
CA ALA A 183 -1.06 -1.49 4.38
C ALA A 183 -0.70 -0.32 5.30
N ARG A 184 -0.46 -0.62 6.57
CA ARG A 184 0.01 0.37 7.56
C ARG A 184 1.31 1.00 7.09
N GLY A 185 1.44 2.31 7.29
CA GLY A 185 2.61 3.08 6.88
C GLY A 185 2.54 3.61 5.44
N LEU A 186 1.50 3.25 4.67
CA LEU A 186 1.22 3.84 3.36
C LEU A 186 -0.10 4.63 3.35
N ALA A 187 -1.08 4.21 4.16
CA ALA A 187 -2.41 4.83 4.31
C ALA A 187 -2.42 6.29 4.81
N SER A 188 -1.26 6.74 5.28
CA SER A 188 -0.92 8.15 5.30
C SER A 188 -0.16 8.37 4.01
N GLY A 189 -0.83 8.88 2.96
CA GLY A 189 -0.09 9.61 1.93
C GLY A 189 0.95 10.43 2.67
N ALA A 190 2.23 10.28 2.31
CA ALA A 190 3.23 11.19 2.84
C ALA A 190 2.58 12.56 2.67
N PRO A 191 2.22 13.27 3.76
CA PRO A 191 1.92 14.66 3.56
C PRO A 191 3.18 15.17 2.86
N GLU A 192 3.02 15.89 1.74
CA GLU A 192 4.13 16.69 1.24
C GLU A 192 4.78 17.27 2.48
N ARG A 193 6.03 16.86 2.73
CA ARG A 193 6.78 17.40 3.86
C ARG A 193 6.62 18.90 3.68
N PRO A 194 6.10 19.66 4.66
CA PRO A 194 6.12 21.10 4.52
C PRO A 194 7.60 21.44 4.34
N ASP A 195 7.98 21.84 3.13
CA ASP A 195 9.38 21.96 2.75
C ASP A 195 10.10 22.80 3.81
N GLY A 196 11.07 22.19 4.48
CA GLY A 196 11.90 22.87 5.45
C GLY A 196 11.36 22.95 6.90
N ALA A 197 10.24 22.36 7.30
CA ALA A 197 9.75 22.51 8.69
C ALA A 197 10.73 21.93 9.73
N LEU A 198 11.26 20.74 9.46
CA LEU A 198 12.26 20.12 10.33
C LEU A 198 13.59 20.87 10.26
N GLU A 199 13.98 21.31 9.07
CA GLU A 199 15.16 22.13 8.82
C GLU A 199 15.08 23.47 9.54
N ARG A 200 13.89 24.09 9.67
CA ARG A 200 13.69 25.30 10.48
C ARG A 200 13.81 25.02 11.98
N LEU A 201 13.32 23.88 12.45
CA LEU A 201 13.33 23.53 13.86
C LEU A 201 14.73 23.13 14.37
N ILE A 202 15.41 22.25 13.62
CA ILE A 202 16.69 21.67 14.04
C ILE A 202 17.83 21.99 13.06
N GLY A 203 17.64 22.81 12.05
CA GLY A 203 18.68 23.11 11.07
C GLY A 203 18.87 22.00 10.04
N THR A 204 19.28 22.40 8.83
CA THR A 204 19.40 21.55 7.64
C THR A 204 20.33 20.35 7.86
N GLY A 205 21.48 20.53 8.50
CA GLY A 205 22.46 19.45 8.71
C GLY A 205 21.96 18.34 9.65
N ARG A 206 21.27 18.72 10.75
CA ARG A 206 20.71 17.74 11.70
C ARG A 206 19.48 17.02 11.10
N ALA A 207 18.66 17.74 10.34
CA ALA A 207 17.54 17.15 9.60
C ALA A 207 18.03 16.13 8.56
N ALA A 208 19.05 16.48 7.77
CA ALA A 208 19.66 15.58 6.77
C ALA A 208 20.20 14.29 7.41
N ILE A 209 20.88 14.38 8.55
CA ILE A 209 21.37 13.20 9.28
C ILE A 209 20.20 12.35 9.81
N LEU A 210 19.15 12.97 10.35
CA LEU A 210 17.97 12.22 10.74
C LEU A 210 17.39 11.50 9.54
N TYR A 211 17.21 12.15 8.38
CA TYR A 211 16.71 11.49 7.17
C TYR A 211 17.58 10.32 6.72
N GLU A 212 18.89 10.48 6.64
CA GLU A 212 19.82 9.39 6.28
C GLU A 212 19.77 8.20 7.24
N LEU A 213 19.56 8.46 8.53
CA LEU A 213 19.44 7.45 9.57
C LEU A 213 18.10 6.68 9.56
N GLU A 214 17.32 6.78 8.48
CA GLU A 214 16.27 5.79 8.18
C GLU A 214 16.89 4.38 8.10
N ARG A 215 18.15 4.31 7.67
CA ARG A 215 18.98 3.12 7.73
C ARG A 215 20.14 3.36 8.70
N PRO A 216 20.46 2.42 9.62
CA PRO A 216 21.59 2.57 10.51
C PRO A 216 22.88 2.83 9.75
N ALA A 217 23.68 3.80 10.22
CA ALA A 217 24.90 4.22 9.53
C ALA A 217 25.98 4.67 10.52
N THR A 218 27.23 4.57 10.11
CA THR A 218 28.39 5.11 10.82
C THR A 218 28.61 6.59 10.50
N SER A 219 29.36 7.30 11.34
CA SER A 219 29.71 8.70 11.08
C SER A 219 30.48 8.89 9.76
N SER A 220 31.33 7.94 9.37
CA SER A 220 32.06 7.95 8.09
C SER A 220 31.15 7.74 6.89
N GLU A 221 30.14 6.87 7.00
CA GLU A 221 29.17 6.66 5.92
C GLU A 221 28.28 7.90 5.75
N LEU A 222 27.85 8.52 6.85
CA LEU A 222 27.09 9.78 6.81
C LEU A 222 27.91 10.92 6.20
N ALA A 223 29.18 11.05 6.57
CA ALA A 223 30.10 12.04 6.00
C ALA A 223 30.23 11.89 4.47
N ALA A 224 30.42 10.65 4.01
CA ALA A 224 30.54 10.35 2.58
C ALA A 224 29.24 10.65 1.81
N ARG A 225 28.07 10.26 2.34
CA ARG A 225 26.78 10.46 1.67
C ARG A 225 26.35 11.92 1.60
N LEU A 226 26.60 12.67 2.67
CA LEU A 226 26.18 14.07 2.78
C LEU A 226 27.22 15.06 2.24
N GLY A 227 28.40 14.59 1.83
CA GLY A 227 29.49 15.46 1.36
C GLY A 227 30.02 16.40 2.45
N GLN A 228 29.98 15.97 3.72
CA GLN A 228 30.36 16.79 4.88
C GLN A 228 31.56 16.19 5.62
N SER A 229 32.31 17.04 6.34
CA SER A 229 33.46 16.57 7.13
C SER A 229 33.02 15.67 8.30
N LEU A 230 33.89 14.75 8.71
CA LEU A 230 33.67 13.92 9.91
C LEU A 230 33.45 14.77 11.18
N GLY A 231 34.12 15.92 11.29
CA GLY A 231 33.94 16.84 12.42
C GLY A 231 32.54 17.46 12.44
N THR A 232 32.05 17.89 11.29
CA THR A 232 30.70 18.44 11.12
C THR A 232 29.63 17.39 11.46
N ILE A 233 29.76 16.19 10.90
CA ILE A 233 28.85 15.07 11.19
C ILE A 233 28.91 14.70 12.68
N GLY A 234 30.10 14.60 13.26
CA GLY A 234 30.29 14.30 14.67
C GLY A 234 29.60 15.30 15.60
N GLY A 235 29.71 16.60 15.30
CA GLY A 235 29.02 17.66 16.04
C GLY A 235 27.50 17.52 15.99
N HIS A 236 26.93 17.26 14.81
CA HIS A 236 25.49 17.03 14.68
C HIS A 236 25.03 15.75 15.39
N LEU A 237 25.78 14.65 15.29
CA LEU A 237 25.47 13.40 15.98
C LEU A 237 25.50 13.57 17.50
N ALA A 238 26.43 14.36 18.03
CA ALA A 238 26.49 14.65 19.46
C ALA A 238 25.22 15.37 19.94
N VAL A 239 24.77 16.40 19.21
CA VAL A 239 23.56 17.15 19.53
C VAL A 239 22.30 16.27 19.43
N LEU A 240 22.15 15.51 18.35
CA LEU A 240 21.00 14.62 18.15
C LEU A 240 20.95 13.51 19.21
N ARG A 241 22.10 12.98 19.62
CA ARG A 241 22.19 11.96 20.67
C ARG A 241 21.84 12.55 22.04
N ASN A 242 22.34 13.74 22.36
CA ASN A 242 22.03 14.43 23.62
C ASN A 242 20.53 14.80 23.71
N ALA A 243 19.89 15.07 22.57
CA ALA A 243 18.45 15.26 22.46
C ALA A 243 17.64 13.94 22.45
N ASN A 244 18.30 12.80 22.63
CA ASN A 244 17.71 11.46 22.59
C ASN A 244 16.95 11.14 21.28
N LEU A 245 17.37 11.72 20.16
CA LEU A 245 16.78 11.49 18.83
C LEU A 245 17.48 10.34 18.11
N ILE A 246 18.72 10.04 18.48
CA ILE A 246 19.49 8.93 17.93
C ILE A 246 20.22 8.19 19.06
N ILE A 247 20.51 6.92 18.84
CA ILE A 247 21.35 6.11 19.71
C ILE A 247 22.51 5.53 18.89
N GLY A 248 23.69 5.50 19.50
CA GLY A 248 24.87 4.88 18.94
C GLY A 248 25.18 3.56 19.63
N THR A 249 25.40 2.50 18.86
CA THR A 249 25.82 1.19 19.38
C THR A 249 27.17 0.83 18.77
N ARG A 250 28.11 0.37 19.60
CA ARG A 250 29.42 -0.05 19.12
C ARG A 250 29.33 -1.44 18.50
N VAL A 251 29.74 -1.55 17.24
CA VAL A 251 29.82 -2.81 16.50
C VAL A 251 31.27 -2.97 16.04
N GLY A 252 32.01 -3.84 16.73
CA GLY A 252 33.45 -3.98 16.54
C GLY A 252 34.20 -2.66 16.81
N ARG A 253 34.93 -2.17 15.80
CA ARG A 253 35.72 -0.92 15.89
C ARG A 253 34.94 0.34 15.50
N ARG A 254 33.66 0.21 15.11
CA ARG A 254 32.83 1.31 14.60
C ARG A 254 31.64 1.57 15.52
N VAL A 255 31.12 2.79 15.51
CA VAL A 255 29.84 3.13 16.15
C VAL A 255 28.81 3.29 15.04
N VAL A 256 27.74 2.50 15.13
CA VAL A 256 26.60 2.57 14.23
C VAL A 256 25.50 3.34 14.93
N TYR A 257 25.01 4.40 14.29
CA TYR A 257 23.92 5.21 14.78
C TYR A 257 22.61 4.75 14.15
N ARG A 258 21.53 4.82 14.93
CA ARG A 258 20.15 4.63 14.47
C ARG A 258 19.23 5.63 15.17
N ARG A 259 18.06 5.91 14.60
CA ARG A 259 17.05 6.73 15.26
C ARG A 259 16.50 6.02 16.50
N THR A 260 16.12 6.81 17.49
CA THR A 260 15.22 6.37 18.57
C THR A 260 13.77 6.50 18.12
N GLU A 261 12.82 6.00 18.91
CA GLU A 261 11.40 6.22 18.64
C GLU A 261 11.04 7.72 18.57
N THR A 262 11.64 8.54 19.43
CA THR A 262 11.46 10.01 19.38
C THR A 262 12.06 10.60 18.10
N GLY A 263 13.23 10.12 17.67
CA GLY A 263 13.83 10.51 16.40
C GLY A 263 12.98 10.13 15.20
N ASP A 264 12.36 8.94 15.21
CA ASP A 264 11.41 8.52 14.18
C ASP A 264 10.15 9.37 14.18
N ARG A 265 9.58 9.67 15.36
CA ARG A 265 8.41 10.56 15.43
C ARG A 265 8.75 11.95 14.91
N LEU A 266 9.93 12.50 15.23
CA LEU A 266 10.35 13.82 14.79
C LEU A 266 10.67 13.87 13.29
N ALA A 267 11.39 12.87 12.77
CA ALA A 267 11.68 12.77 11.33
C ALA A 267 10.41 12.54 10.50
N ASN A 268 9.37 11.98 11.12
CA ASN A 268 8.08 11.68 10.51
C ASN A 268 6.94 12.56 11.08
N GLN A 269 7.25 13.67 11.75
CA GLN A 269 6.26 14.41 12.54
C GLN A 269 5.26 15.11 11.62
N ARG A 270 3.98 14.77 11.81
CA ARG A 270 2.82 15.55 11.41
C ARG A 270 2.46 16.51 12.54
N GLU A 271 2.05 17.73 12.18
CA GLU A 271 1.32 18.61 13.09
C GLU A 271 0.07 17.89 13.60
N ALA A 272 0.00 17.70 14.91
CA ALA A 272 -1.25 17.42 15.59
C ALA A 272 -1.99 18.75 15.72
N CYS A 273 -2.97 19.02 14.84
CA CYS A 273 -3.95 20.05 15.14
C CYS A 273 -5.07 19.44 15.99
N GLY A 274 -5.08 19.83 17.25
CA GLY A 274 -6.23 19.74 18.13
C GLY A 274 -7.30 20.77 17.76
N GLY A 275 -8.51 20.47 18.24
CA GLY A 275 -9.76 21.20 18.09
C GLY A 275 -10.89 20.27 18.48
#